data_AF-A0A965LDS2-F1
#
_entry.id   AF-A0A965LDS2-F1
#
_cell.length_a   1.000
_cell.length_b   1.000
_cell.length_c   1.000
_cell.angle_alpha   90.00
_cell.angle_beta   90.00
_cell.angle_gamma   90.00
#
_symmetry.space_group_name_H-M   'P 1'
#
loop_
_entity.id
_entity.type
_entity.pdbx_description
1 polymer ?
#
loop_
_entity_poly.entity_id
_entity_poly.type
_entity_poly.pdbx_seq_one_letter_code
_entity_poly.pdbx_strand_id
1 'polypeptide(L)'
;MMKAAGDVIVARLEILAAGMADPARADLNEIALMGSEKTEALSEAAASLSKNLGDVGERLSKSAMDELGHAGKAATAMAAAATPQAFAAAQYDYAMGWWGRAAGQMLTLNTELLRAQAEALKPIHDTAMANARRLRK
;
A
#
# COMPACT_ATOMS: atom_id res chain seq x y z
N MET A 1 17.87 4.17 4.33
CA MET A 1 16.87 4.23 5.43
C MET A 1 17.47 3.81 6.78
N MET A 2 17.84 2.54 7.01
CA MET A 2 18.36 2.10 8.34
C MET A 2 19.54 2.93 8.86
N LYS A 3 20.52 3.25 8.00
CA LYS A 3 21.64 4.13 8.39
C LYS A 3 21.16 5.52 8.84
N ALA A 4 20.29 6.15 8.05
CA ALA A 4 19.74 7.47 8.37
C ALA A 4 18.94 7.45 9.68
N ALA A 5 18.15 6.40 9.91
CA ALA A 5 17.45 6.22 11.18
C ALA A 5 18.42 6.04 12.35
N GLY A 6 19.52 5.29 12.16
CA GLY A 6 20.60 5.16 13.14
C GLY A 6 21.26 6.49 13.47
N ASP A 7 21.64 7.27 12.45
CA ASP A 7 22.23 8.60 12.60
C ASP A 7 21.30 9.53 13.39
N VAL A 8 19.99 9.51 13.10
CA VAL A 8 18.97 10.27 13.85
C VAL A 8 18.87 9.84 15.30
N ILE A 9 18.87 8.53 15.57
CA ILE A 9 18.76 8.00 16.94
C ILE A 9 19.98 8.42 17.76
N VAL A 10 21.19 8.26 17.21
CA VAL A 10 22.43 8.64 17.90
C VAL A 10 22.43 10.14 18.22
N ALA A 11 22.18 11.00 17.23
CA ALA A 11 22.15 12.44 17.43
C ALA A 11 21.11 12.87 18.49
N ARG A 12 19.92 12.25 18.48
CA ARG A 12 18.87 12.56 19.46
C ARG A 12 19.21 12.08 20.87
N LEU A 13 19.90 10.95 21.00
CA LEU A 13 20.41 10.49 22.28
C LEU A 13 21.45 11.46 22.84
N GLU A 14 22.33 12.00 22.00
CA GLU A 14 23.31 13.02 22.39
C GLU A 14 22.64 14.32 22.84
N ILE A 15 21.62 14.79 22.11
CA ILE A 15 20.84 15.99 22.48
C ILE A 15 20.14 15.81 23.83
N LEU A 16 19.51 14.66 24.06
CA LEU A 16 18.86 14.35 25.33
C LEU A 16 19.87 14.29 26.48
N ALA A 17 21.02 13.61 26.27
CA ALA A 17 22.07 13.52 27.26
C ALA A 17 22.66 14.90 27.62
N ALA A 18 22.89 15.76 26.62
CA ALA A 18 23.37 17.12 26.83
C ALA A 18 22.37 17.96 27.63
N GLY A 19 21.07 17.88 27.31
CA GLY A 19 20.01 18.58 28.05
C GLY A 19 19.80 18.06 29.47
N MET A 20 20.08 16.78 29.74
CA MET A 20 20.07 16.23 31.10
C MET A 20 21.28 16.70 31.93
N ALA A 21 22.45 16.82 31.30
CA ALA A 21 23.66 17.30 31.96
C ALA A 21 23.61 18.81 32.26
N ASP A 22 23.01 19.59 31.37
CA ASP A 22 22.81 21.03 31.52
C ASP A 22 21.44 21.46 30.97
N PRO A 23 20.42 21.59 31.86
CA PRO A 23 19.07 21.99 31.45
C PRO A 23 19.02 23.37 30.76
N ALA A 24 19.96 24.27 31.04
CA ALA A 24 20.00 25.60 30.42
C ALA A 24 20.46 25.54 28.95
N ARG A 25 21.03 24.41 28.51
CA ARG A 25 21.50 24.18 27.13
C ARG A 25 20.67 23.12 26.39
N ALA A 26 19.55 22.69 26.95
CA ALA A 26 18.67 21.71 26.33
C ALA A 26 18.07 22.25 25.02
N ASP A 27 18.19 21.48 23.93
CA ASP A 27 17.51 21.79 22.67
C ASP A 27 16.03 21.38 22.75
N LEU A 28 15.24 22.21 23.42
CA LEU A 28 13.81 21.98 23.62
C LEU A 28 13.04 21.92 22.29
N ASN A 29 13.53 22.60 21.25
CA ASN A 29 12.91 22.57 19.93
C ASN A 29 13.07 21.20 19.30
N GLU A 30 14.28 20.64 19.26
CA GLU A 30 14.48 19.30 18.68
C GLU A 30 13.79 18.23 19.53
N ILE A 31 13.77 18.37 20.88
CA ILE A 31 13.03 17.46 21.77
C ILE A 31 11.53 17.45 21.44
N ALA A 32 10.92 18.61 21.20
CA ALA A 32 9.52 18.71 20.82
C ALA A 32 9.22 18.06 19.46
N LEU A 33 10.14 18.16 18.50
CA LEU A 33 10.01 17.57 17.16
C LEU A 33 10.09 16.04 17.16
N MET A 34 10.76 15.42 18.15
CA MET A 34 11.07 13.99 18.08
C MET A 34 9.84 13.08 18.03
N GLY A 35 8.77 13.49 18.71
CA GLY A 35 7.50 12.78 18.75
C GLY A 35 6.59 13.18 17.60
N SER A 36 6.42 14.49 17.36
CA SER A 36 5.47 15.01 16.36
C SER A 36 5.78 14.50 14.95
N GLU A 37 7.06 14.46 14.57
CA GLU A 37 7.46 13.98 13.23
C GLU A 37 7.19 12.49 13.04
N LYS A 38 7.30 11.67 14.10
CA LYS A 38 6.95 10.24 14.03
C LYS A 38 5.45 10.06 13.86
N THR A 39 4.66 10.83 14.59
CA THR A 39 3.20 10.77 14.50
C THR A 39 2.70 11.27 13.15
N GLU A 40 3.25 12.38 12.65
CA GLU A 40 2.88 12.96 11.36
C GLU A 40 3.22 12.01 10.22
N ALA A 41 4.46 11.49 10.18
CA ALA A 41 4.88 10.53 9.16
C ALA A 41 4.05 9.22 9.22
N LEU A 42 3.69 8.76 10.41
CA LEU A 42 2.84 7.58 10.57
C LEU A 42 1.40 7.85 10.14
N SER A 43 0.86 9.02 10.44
CA SER A 43 -0.47 9.44 10.01
C SER A 43 -0.56 9.58 8.49
N GLU A 44 0.45 10.16 7.85
CA GLU A 44 0.54 10.22 6.39
C GLU A 44 0.66 8.83 5.76
N ALA A 45 1.48 7.95 6.34
CA ALA A 45 1.60 6.56 5.93
C ALA A 45 0.26 5.82 6.03
N ALA A 46 -0.48 6.02 7.13
CA ALA A 46 -1.79 5.42 7.36
C ALA A 46 -2.85 5.95 6.37
N ALA A 47 -2.84 7.26 6.09
CA ALA A 47 -3.73 7.86 5.10
C ALA A 47 -3.46 7.30 3.70
N SER A 48 -2.19 7.18 3.32
CA SER A 48 -1.77 6.56 2.06
C SER A 48 -2.24 5.11 1.94
N LEU A 49 -2.08 4.33 3.01
CA LEU A 49 -2.54 2.94 3.04
C LEU A 49 -4.07 2.85 2.93
N SER A 50 -4.80 3.67 3.69
CA SER A 50 -6.27 3.66 3.67
C SER A 50 -6.82 4.03 2.29
N LYS A 51 -6.21 5.02 1.62
CA LYS A 51 -6.57 5.39 0.25
C LYS A 51 -6.33 4.22 -0.71
N ASN A 52 -5.13 3.64 -0.69
CA ASN A 52 -4.78 2.53 -1.57
C ASN A 52 -5.69 1.31 -1.35
N LEU A 53 -6.06 0.99 -0.11
CA LEU A 53 -7.03 -0.08 0.17
C LEU A 53 -8.43 0.24 -0.38
N GLY A 54 -8.86 1.50 -0.31
CA GLY A 54 -10.10 1.96 -0.95
C GLY A 54 -10.08 1.75 -2.46
N ASP A 55 -9.01 2.18 -3.13
CA ASP A 55 -8.82 2.04 -4.58
C ASP A 55 -8.83 0.56 -5.02
N VAL A 56 -8.15 -0.32 -4.25
CA VAL A 56 -8.18 -1.78 -4.46
C VAL A 56 -9.60 -2.33 -4.31
N GLY A 57 -10.32 -1.90 -3.27
CA GLY A 57 -11.70 -2.32 -3.03
C GLY A 57 -12.65 -1.95 -4.18
N GLU A 58 -12.56 -0.72 -4.68
CA GLU A 58 -13.35 -0.26 -5.82
C GLU A 58 -13.07 -1.09 -7.08
N ARG A 59 -11.79 -1.36 -7.36
CA ARG A 59 -11.38 -2.19 -8.51
C ARG A 59 -11.85 -3.63 -8.41
N LEU A 60 -11.80 -4.23 -7.22
CA LEU A 60 -12.31 -5.57 -6.98
C LEU A 60 -13.83 -5.62 -7.18
N SER A 61 -14.55 -4.61 -6.69
CA SER A 61 -16.00 -4.50 -6.90
C SER A 61 -16.35 -4.40 -8.39
N LYS A 62 -15.67 -3.53 -9.14
CA LYS A 62 -15.83 -3.41 -10.58
C LYS A 62 -15.53 -4.74 -11.31
N SER A 63 -14.43 -5.39 -10.95
CA SER A 63 -14.05 -6.69 -11.51
C SER A 63 -15.11 -7.76 -11.28
N ALA A 64 -15.73 -7.77 -10.10
CA ALA A 64 -16.83 -8.69 -9.79
C ALA A 64 -18.07 -8.40 -10.64
N MET A 65 -18.42 -7.13 -10.85
CA MET A 65 -19.53 -6.75 -11.73
C MET A 65 -19.28 -7.15 -13.18
N ASP A 66 -18.06 -6.94 -13.68
CA ASP A 66 -17.67 -7.35 -15.02
C ASP A 66 -17.76 -8.88 -15.19
N GLU A 67 -17.33 -9.65 -14.19
CA GLU A 67 -17.41 -11.11 -14.21
C GLU A 67 -18.86 -11.62 -14.17
N LEU A 68 -19.76 -10.97 -13.41
CA LEU A 68 -21.20 -11.27 -13.47
C LEU A 68 -21.76 -11.08 -14.88
N GLY A 69 -21.29 -10.06 -15.61
CA GLY A 69 -21.63 -9.86 -17.01
C GLY A 69 -21.14 -10.99 -17.93
N HIS A 70 -19.91 -11.46 -17.72
CA HIS A 70 -19.36 -12.61 -18.45
C HIS A 70 -20.11 -13.91 -18.15
N ALA A 71 -20.38 -14.18 -16.87
CA ALA A 71 -21.14 -15.33 -16.42
C ALA A 71 -22.57 -15.33 -16.98
N GLY A 72 -23.24 -14.17 -16.98
CA GLY A 72 -24.57 -14.01 -17.56
C GLY A 72 -24.60 -14.33 -19.06
N LYS A 73 -23.65 -13.81 -19.83
CA LYS A 73 -23.52 -14.12 -21.27
C LYS A 73 -23.29 -15.61 -21.51
N ALA A 74 -22.40 -16.22 -20.72
CA ALA A 74 -22.12 -17.65 -20.82
C ALA A 74 -23.36 -18.50 -20.47
N ALA A 75 -24.09 -18.12 -19.41
CA ALA A 75 -25.33 -18.79 -19.02
C ALA A 75 -26.39 -18.70 -20.10
N THR A 76 -26.57 -17.54 -20.75
CA THR A 76 -27.47 -17.39 -21.90
C THR A 76 -27.04 -18.28 -23.07
N ALA A 77 -25.75 -18.32 -23.40
CA ALA A 77 -25.23 -19.15 -24.49
C ALA A 77 -25.43 -20.65 -24.21
N MET A 78 -25.18 -21.08 -22.97
CA MET A 78 -25.43 -22.44 -22.51
C MET A 78 -26.93 -22.79 -22.58
N ALA A 79 -27.81 -21.91 -22.10
CA ALA A 79 -29.26 -22.13 -22.12
C ALA A 79 -29.84 -22.17 -23.55
N ALA A 80 -29.27 -21.41 -24.49
CA ALA A 80 -29.69 -21.39 -25.89
C ALA A 80 -29.09 -22.53 -26.74
N ALA A 81 -28.23 -23.38 -26.17
CA ALA A 81 -27.54 -24.42 -26.90
C ALA A 81 -28.51 -25.53 -27.36
N ALA A 82 -28.62 -25.73 -28.68
CA ALA A 82 -29.45 -26.78 -29.26
C ALA A 82 -28.82 -28.18 -29.20
N THR A 83 -27.54 -28.29 -28.86
CA THR A 83 -26.81 -29.56 -28.77
C THR A 83 -25.91 -29.61 -27.54
N PRO A 84 -25.63 -30.81 -27.00
CA PRO A 84 -24.67 -30.99 -25.91
C PRO A 84 -23.27 -30.45 -26.25
N GLN A 85 -22.85 -30.54 -27.52
CA GLN A 85 -21.57 -30.04 -27.98
C GLN A 85 -21.51 -28.51 -27.92
N ALA A 86 -22.58 -27.81 -28.33
CA ALA A 86 -22.65 -26.35 -28.24
C ALA A 86 -22.69 -25.89 -26.78
N PHE A 87 -23.37 -26.62 -25.91
CA PHE A 87 -23.36 -26.36 -24.47
C PHE A 87 -21.95 -26.48 -23.89
N ALA A 88 -21.27 -27.60 -24.17
CA ALA A 88 -19.92 -27.86 -23.69
C ALA A 88 -18.91 -26.82 -24.19
N ALA A 89 -19.04 -26.37 -25.44
CA ALA A 89 -18.22 -25.29 -26.00
C ALA A 89 -18.42 -23.97 -25.23
N ALA A 90 -19.68 -23.56 -25.01
CA ALA A 90 -19.99 -22.34 -24.26
C ALA A 90 -19.48 -22.39 -22.80
N GLN A 91 -19.59 -23.55 -22.16
CA GLN A 91 -19.04 -23.77 -20.82
C GLN A 91 -17.50 -23.66 -20.83
N TYR A 92 -16.84 -24.31 -21.79
CA TYR A 92 -15.38 -24.33 -21.90
C TYR A 92 -14.82 -22.93 -22.18
N ASP A 93 -15.41 -22.19 -23.12
CA ASP A 93 -15.01 -20.84 -23.47
C ASP A 93 -15.10 -19.90 -22.28
N TYR A 94 -16.19 -20.00 -21.51
CA TYR A 94 -16.33 -19.26 -20.26
C TYR A 94 -15.26 -19.64 -19.24
N ALA A 95 -15.05 -20.94 -19.01
CA ALA A 95 -14.08 -21.42 -18.03
C ALA A 95 -12.64 -20.97 -18.36
N MET A 96 -12.21 -21.11 -19.62
CA MET A 96 -10.89 -20.67 -20.07
C MET A 96 -10.74 -19.15 -19.98
N GLY A 97 -11.79 -18.41 -20.38
CA GLY A 97 -11.80 -16.96 -20.25
C GLY A 97 -11.73 -16.49 -18.80
N TRP A 98 -12.49 -17.12 -17.90
CA TRP A 98 -12.50 -16.82 -16.47
C TRP A 98 -11.11 -17.06 -15.85
N TRP A 99 -10.48 -18.19 -16.14
CA TRP A 99 -9.11 -18.48 -15.69
C TRP A 99 -8.12 -17.41 -16.13
N GLY A 100 -8.16 -16.98 -17.40
CA GLY A 100 -7.29 -15.92 -17.90
C GLY A 100 -7.51 -14.58 -17.20
N ARG A 101 -8.77 -14.18 -17.02
CA ARG A 101 -9.11 -12.94 -16.31
C ARG A 101 -8.71 -12.98 -14.83
N ALA A 102 -8.96 -14.09 -14.14
CA ALA A 102 -8.59 -14.29 -12.74
C ALA A 102 -7.07 -14.22 -12.54
N ALA A 103 -6.28 -14.85 -13.43
CA ALA A 103 -4.83 -14.76 -13.38
C ALA A 103 -4.34 -13.32 -13.57
N GLY A 104 -4.93 -12.57 -14.52
CA GLY A 104 -4.62 -11.15 -14.72
C GLY A 104 -4.98 -10.27 -13.52
N GLN A 105 -6.14 -10.52 -12.90
CA GLN A 105 -6.57 -9.82 -11.68
C GLN A 105 -5.61 -10.10 -10.52
N MET A 106 -5.16 -11.33 -10.33
CA MET A 106 -4.20 -11.70 -9.30
C MET A 106 -2.87 -10.97 -9.46
N LEU A 107 -2.33 -10.90 -10.68
CA LEU A 107 -1.09 -10.17 -10.97
C LEU A 107 -1.23 -8.66 -10.72
N THR A 108 -2.36 -8.09 -11.13
CA THR A 108 -2.68 -6.69 -10.90
C THR A 108 -2.74 -6.38 -9.42
N LEU A 109 -3.49 -7.18 -8.65
CA LEU A 109 -3.64 -7.01 -7.21
C LEU A 109 -2.29 -7.09 -6.47
N ASN A 110 -1.44 -8.06 -6.82
CA ASN A 110 -0.10 -8.16 -6.23
C ASN A 110 0.74 -6.91 -6.50
N THR A 111 0.71 -6.41 -7.74
CA THR A 111 1.46 -5.21 -8.12
C THR A 111 0.96 -3.99 -7.35
N GLU A 112 -0.35 -3.85 -7.18
CA GLU A 112 -0.96 -2.75 -6.43
C GLU A 112 -0.65 -2.82 -4.94
N LEU A 113 -0.69 -4.01 -4.33
CA LEU A 113 -0.33 -4.17 -2.93
C LEU A 113 1.13 -3.83 -2.66
N LEU A 114 2.05 -4.23 -3.55
CA LEU A 114 3.47 -3.85 -3.47
C LEU A 114 3.65 -2.33 -3.61
N ARG A 115 2.92 -1.71 -4.53
CA ARG A 115 2.93 -0.27 -4.70
C ARG A 115 2.37 0.46 -3.47
N ALA A 116 1.24 0.01 -2.93
CA ALA A 116 0.63 0.57 -1.74
C ALA A 116 1.58 0.48 -0.53
N GLN A 117 2.28 -0.64 -0.36
CA GLN A 117 3.32 -0.79 0.66
C GLN A 117 4.45 0.23 0.47
N ALA A 118 4.97 0.40 -0.75
CA ALA A 118 6.02 1.36 -1.02
C ALA A 118 5.57 2.81 -0.77
N GLU A 119 4.36 3.17 -1.18
CA GLU A 119 3.76 4.48 -0.95
C GLU A 119 3.49 4.74 0.53
N ALA A 120 3.09 3.72 1.31
CA ALA A 120 2.90 3.84 2.75
C ALA A 120 4.22 4.01 3.51
N LEU A 121 5.32 3.41 3.04
CA LEU A 121 6.64 3.56 3.67
C LEU A 121 7.34 4.87 3.31
N LYS A 122 6.92 5.54 2.25
CA LYS A 122 7.57 6.76 1.74
C LYS A 122 7.60 7.90 2.76
N PRO A 123 6.52 8.28 3.46
CA PRO A 123 6.56 9.35 4.46
C PRO A 123 7.57 9.09 5.58
N ILE A 124 7.64 7.83 6.05
CA ILE A 124 8.58 7.41 7.09
C ILE A 124 10.03 7.51 6.57
N HIS A 125 10.27 7.05 5.35
CA HIS A 125 11.56 7.16 4.70
C HIS A 125 12.00 8.62 4.56
N ASP A 126 11.13 9.46 4.01
CA ASP A 126 11.43 10.86 3.70
C ASP A 126 11.69 11.65 4.98
N THR A 127 10.90 11.41 6.04
CA THR A 127 11.11 11.98 7.37
C THR A 127 12.45 11.55 7.97
N ALA A 128 12.79 10.26 7.92
CA ALA A 128 14.07 9.78 8.43
C ALA A 128 15.26 10.41 7.68
N MET A 129 15.15 10.58 6.35
CA MET A 129 16.19 11.21 5.54
C MET A 129 16.29 12.72 5.81
N ALA A 130 15.18 13.41 5.98
CA ALA A 130 15.14 14.83 6.33
C ALA A 130 15.76 15.08 7.70
N ASN A 131 15.39 14.28 8.69
CA ASN A 131 15.94 14.36 10.06
C ASN A 131 17.43 14.07 10.07
N ALA A 132 17.89 13.03 9.37
CA ALA A 132 19.32 12.73 9.27
C ALA A 132 20.11 13.87 8.62
N ARG A 133 19.54 14.57 7.62
CA ARG A 133 20.17 15.76 7.03
C ARG A 133 20.21 16.94 8.00
N ARG A 134 19.14 17.16 8.76
CA ARG A 134 19.05 18.25 9.75
C ARG A 134 20.02 18.06 10.91
N LEU A 135 20.15 16.82 11.39
CA LEU A 135 20.93 16.43 12.58
C LEU A 135 22.41 16.14 12.30
N ARG A 136 22.84 16.08 11.04
CA ARG A 136 24.26 16.00 10.66
C ARG A 136 25.02 17.33 10.80
N LYS A 137 24.39 18.36 11.37
CA LYS A 137 25.00 19.65 11.64
C LYS A 137 25.94 19.58 12.84
#